data_AF-A0A939DV61-F1
#
_entry.id   AF-A0A939DV61-F1
#
_cell.length_a   1.000
_cell.length_b   1.000
_cell.length_c   1.000
_cell.angle_alpha   90.00
_cell.angle_beta   90.00
_cell.angle_gamma   90.00
#
_symmetry.space_group_name_H-M   'P 1'
#
loop_
_entity.id
_entity.type
_entity.pdbx_description
1 polymer ?
#
loop_
_entity_poly.entity_id
_entity_poly.type
_entity_poly.pdbx_seq_one_letter_code
_entity_poly.pdbx_strand_id
1 'polypeptide(L)'
;MTRVAWERYEGNDIEAVVAMLINLKRPNSVRITPSRGDGGVDILDRGAAAKGGDVVYQVKRYTGPLSTTQQKNVEESWTRLQTDPRWATLDVQEWHLVTPWDPTPEAEAWLQGLDDSAHTVVWHGLTYIEALAAKYPEVIDYYLEGGKSRIEEAYQAVVALLAPADASQTLDVPTVSSKLAKALTVLDGDPHYRYELRLGDGELPGLIKRPNLMMTWIQSDGPGKKWQAVDVIARCAASATERPIVISGTVSAEGGSDLATALQDFFDYGAPFAAPAGAFAGSIDAPGGLGGPLTNAAMQVLPVDDEVGADPDLILTVRTAEGVTIAETEVTRVERSEGTKGLRVVLQQKNNVFAIEDRYTASEGGKRQFRFGDYSNQPALDVRNALAFITSASPPNSVHVRRKGAPPLSATVDPNWIIAFPDEIREVLDGIAVPVDALARLQQHTGAIVRVPDLTETTFAQVAEWRRAATILEGKEAIAAYPEAHALGVELPAEVDTISGPLAIEVPLDVVIGQQKIHFGTALMWIEDATILERREVEGRLVHWLTTPNRRIRFSLPKDHLGDTAG
;
A
#
# COMPACT_ATOMS: atom_id res chain seq x y z
N MET A 1 -9.24 17.75 -44.03
CA MET A 1 -10.43 17.83 -43.16
C MET A 1 -11.28 18.99 -43.63
N THR A 2 -12.59 18.82 -43.72
CA THR A 2 -13.53 19.89 -44.10
C THR A 2 -13.78 20.77 -42.87
N ARG A 3 -13.99 22.08 -43.05
CA ARG A 3 -14.32 22.98 -41.92
C ARG A 3 -15.59 22.50 -41.21
N VAL A 4 -15.58 22.53 -39.88
CA VAL A 4 -16.75 22.18 -39.05
C VAL A 4 -17.70 23.38 -39.05
N ALA A 5 -18.97 23.15 -39.41
CA ALA A 5 -20.00 24.18 -39.42
C ALA A 5 -20.57 24.38 -38.00
N TRP A 6 -19.78 25.00 -37.12
CA TRP A 6 -20.07 25.18 -35.70
C TRP A 6 -21.44 25.81 -35.42
N GLU A 7 -21.94 26.68 -36.33
CA GLU A 7 -23.25 27.32 -36.20
C GLU A 7 -24.45 26.36 -36.24
N ARG A 8 -24.24 25.09 -36.62
CA ARG A 8 -25.30 24.08 -36.76
C ARG A 8 -25.50 23.20 -35.52
N TYR A 9 -24.63 23.30 -34.52
CA TYR A 9 -24.64 22.43 -33.35
C TYR A 9 -25.16 23.14 -32.11
N GLU A 10 -25.77 22.38 -31.21
CA GLU A 10 -26.29 22.89 -29.94
C GLU A 10 -25.14 23.29 -29.00
N GLY A 11 -25.43 24.21 -28.07
CA GLY A 11 -24.40 24.79 -27.19
C GLY A 11 -23.63 23.74 -26.38
N ASN A 12 -24.34 22.73 -25.86
CA ASN A 12 -23.74 21.67 -25.05
C ASN A 12 -22.80 20.76 -25.86
N ASP A 13 -23.10 20.52 -27.14
CA ASP A 13 -22.29 19.68 -28.02
C ASP A 13 -20.98 20.40 -28.37
N ILE A 14 -21.05 21.71 -28.66
CA ILE A 14 -19.88 22.55 -28.90
C ILE A 14 -18.97 22.57 -27.67
N GLU A 15 -19.55 22.77 -26.48
CA GLU A 15 -18.80 22.80 -25.23
C GLU A 15 -18.12 21.44 -24.94
N ALA A 16 -18.83 20.32 -25.13
CA ALA A 16 -18.25 18.99 -24.95
C ALA A 16 -17.09 18.70 -25.93
N VAL A 17 -17.27 19.04 -27.21
CA VAL A 17 -16.23 18.86 -28.24
C VAL A 17 -15.00 19.71 -27.93
N VAL A 18 -15.19 21.00 -27.69
CA VAL A 18 -14.09 21.93 -27.41
C VAL A 18 -13.37 21.54 -26.11
N ALA A 19 -14.11 21.14 -25.08
CA ALA A 19 -13.52 20.67 -23.84
C ALA A 19 -12.67 19.42 -24.06
N MET A 20 -13.16 18.43 -24.81
CA MET A 20 -12.39 17.22 -25.09
C MET A 20 -11.13 17.52 -25.93
N LEU A 21 -11.22 18.42 -26.91
CA LEU A 21 -10.07 18.88 -27.70
C LEU A 21 -8.98 19.52 -26.81
N ILE A 22 -9.39 20.35 -25.84
CA ILE A 22 -8.47 20.97 -24.88
C ILE A 22 -7.87 19.92 -23.95
N ASN A 23 -8.68 19.00 -23.40
CA ASN A 23 -8.21 17.93 -22.53
C ASN A 23 -7.22 16.98 -23.23
N LEU A 24 -7.38 16.70 -24.52
CA LEU A 24 -6.38 15.94 -25.30
C LEU A 24 -5.08 16.73 -25.55
N LYS A 25 -5.17 18.06 -25.64
CA LYS A 25 -4.00 18.93 -25.72
C LYS A 25 -3.30 19.09 -24.36
N ARG A 26 -4.06 19.01 -23.27
CA ARG A 26 -3.64 19.15 -21.87
C ARG A 26 -4.10 17.92 -21.06
N PRO A 27 -3.40 16.77 -21.15
CA PRO A 27 -3.91 15.50 -20.60
C PRO A 27 -4.22 15.48 -19.10
N ASN A 28 -3.66 16.41 -18.32
CA ASN A 28 -3.88 16.54 -16.88
C ASN A 28 -5.03 17.49 -16.54
N SER A 29 -5.60 18.21 -17.52
CA SER A 29 -6.73 19.09 -17.28
C SER A 29 -7.99 18.29 -17.02
N VAL A 30 -8.82 18.83 -16.12
CA VAL A 30 -10.09 18.24 -15.72
C VAL A 30 -11.22 19.14 -16.14
N ARG A 31 -12.33 18.53 -16.60
CA ARG A 31 -13.57 19.26 -16.80
C ARG A 31 -14.27 19.44 -15.47
N ILE A 32 -14.80 20.63 -15.24
CA ILE A 32 -15.53 20.99 -14.03
C ILE A 32 -17.03 20.98 -14.36
N THR A 33 -17.76 20.04 -13.76
CA THR A 33 -19.22 19.93 -13.93
C THR A 33 -19.89 19.98 -12.55
N PRO A 34 -20.23 21.18 -12.03
CA PRO A 34 -20.80 21.30 -10.69
C PRO A 34 -22.31 21.06 -10.66
N SER A 35 -22.80 20.65 -9.49
CA SER A 35 -24.21 20.33 -9.22
C SER A 35 -25.16 21.56 -9.24
N ARG A 36 -24.63 22.79 -9.13
CA ARG A 36 -25.33 24.07 -9.33
C ARG A 36 -24.36 25.16 -9.80
N GLY A 37 -24.43 25.54 -11.09
CA GLY A 37 -23.66 26.65 -11.69
C GLY A 37 -22.14 26.42 -11.76
N ASP A 38 -21.55 26.62 -12.95
CA ASP A 38 -20.12 26.41 -13.25
C ASP A 38 -19.15 27.21 -12.37
N GLY A 39 -19.62 28.31 -11.76
CA GLY A 39 -18.76 29.21 -11.00
C GLY A 39 -17.70 29.91 -11.87
N GLY A 40 -17.87 29.91 -13.20
CA GLY A 40 -16.92 30.52 -14.14
C GLY A 40 -15.73 29.66 -14.57
N VAL A 41 -15.75 28.34 -14.32
CA VAL A 41 -14.67 27.40 -14.66
C VAL A 41 -15.26 26.19 -15.39
N ASP A 42 -14.89 25.99 -16.67
CA ASP A 42 -15.29 24.79 -17.41
C ASP A 42 -14.18 23.74 -17.43
N ILE A 43 -12.92 24.17 -17.51
CA ILE A 43 -11.75 23.30 -17.51
C ILE A 43 -10.65 23.92 -16.63
N LEU A 44 -10.02 23.09 -15.82
CA LEU A 44 -8.92 23.47 -14.93
C LEU A 44 -7.69 22.60 -15.22
N ASP A 45 -6.55 23.24 -15.49
CA ASP A 45 -5.25 22.59 -15.65
C ASP A 45 -4.30 23.11 -14.55
N ARG A 46 -4.11 22.29 -13.50
CA ARG A 46 -3.42 22.72 -12.28
C ARG A 46 -1.92 22.78 -12.45
N GLY A 47 -1.30 23.86 -11.98
CA GLY A 47 0.16 24.05 -12.04
C GLY A 47 0.73 24.15 -13.47
N ALA A 48 -0.11 24.35 -14.48
CA ALA A 48 0.26 24.28 -15.89
C ALA A 48 0.74 25.61 -16.51
N ALA A 49 0.62 26.72 -15.77
CA ALA A 49 1.07 28.03 -16.22
C ALA A 49 2.61 28.08 -16.30
N ALA A 50 3.15 28.97 -17.14
CA ALA A 50 4.59 29.02 -17.45
C ALA A 50 5.51 29.24 -16.22
N LYS A 51 4.99 29.81 -15.13
CA LYS A 51 5.73 30.08 -13.88
C LYS A 51 5.29 29.17 -12.72
N GLY A 52 4.54 28.11 -12.99
CA GLY A 52 3.71 27.44 -11.99
C GLY A 52 2.38 28.21 -11.79
N GLY A 53 1.40 27.56 -11.18
CA GLY A 53 0.04 28.08 -11.02
C GLY A 53 -0.97 27.51 -12.01
N ASP A 54 -2.25 27.76 -11.76
CA ASP A 54 -3.40 27.15 -12.41
C ASP A 54 -3.82 27.90 -13.68
N VAL A 55 -4.23 27.13 -14.69
CA VAL A 55 -4.78 27.62 -15.96
C VAL A 55 -6.25 27.26 -16.05
N VAL A 56 -7.09 28.26 -16.29
CA VAL A 56 -8.55 28.08 -16.41
C VAL A 56 -8.99 28.33 -17.85
N TYR A 57 -9.85 27.46 -18.36
CA TYR A 57 -10.56 27.70 -19.62
C TYR A 57 -12.06 27.86 -19.35
N GLN A 58 -12.65 28.91 -19.93
CA GLN A 58 -14.09 29.10 -20.04
C GLN A 58 -14.48 28.98 -21.51
N VAL A 59 -15.28 27.98 -21.83
CA VAL A 59 -15.82 27.74 -23.17
C VAL A 59 -17.16 28.44 -23.30
N LYS A 60 -17.39 29.16 -24.40
CA LYS A 60 -18.70 29.72 -24.76
C LYS A 60 -19.01 29.41 -26.23
N ARG A 61 -20.25 29.00 -26.49
CA ARG A 61 -20.75 28.64 -27.83
C ARG A 61 -20.81 29.76 -28.89
N TYR A 62 -20.26 30.93 -28.63
CA TYR A 62 -20.49 32.11 -29.46
C TYR A 62 -19.77 32.00 -30.80
N THR A 63 -20.54 31.90 -31.89
CA THR A 63 -20.06 31.69 -33.28
C THR A 63 -19.99 33.00 -34.09
N GLY A 64 -20.25 34.14 -33.46
CA GLY A 64 -20.24 35.46 -34.09
C GLY A 64 -19.90 36.57 -33.09
N PRO A 65 -19.92 37.84 -33.52
CA PRO A 65 -19.63 38.98 -32.64
C PRO A 65 -20.47 38.98 -31.36
N LEU A 66 -19.82 39.22 -30.23
CA LEU A 66 -20.50 39.20 -28.94
C LEU A 66 -21.49 40.36 -28.80
N SER A 67 -22.73 40.04 -28.41
CA SER A 67 -23.69 41.03 -27.95
C SER A 67 -23.32 41.54 -26.55
N THR A 68 -23.87 42.69 -26.14
CA THR A 68 -23.67 43.24 -24.79
C THR A 68 -24.05 42.24 -23.69
N THR A 69 -25.10 41.44 -23.91
CA THR A 69 -25.49 40.39 -22.96
C THR A 69 -24.44 39.27 -22.90
N GLN A 70 -23.85 38.89 -24.03
CA GLN A 70 -22.82 37.85 -24.07
C GLN A 70 -21.51 38.32 -23.41
N GLN A 71 -21.13 39.58 -23.63
CA GLN A 71 -20.01 40.22 -22.94
C GLN A 71 -20.22 40.23 -21.42
N LYS A 72 -21.41 40.66 -20.96
CA LYS A 72 -21.76 40.63 -19.55
C LYS A 72 -21.67 39.22 -18.96
N ASN A 73 -22.10 38.19 -19.68
CA ASN A 73 -21.99 36.81 -19.20
C ASN A 73 -20.53 36.34 -19.04
N VAL A 74 -19.62 36.82 -19.90
CA VAL A 74 -18.17 36.54 -19.81
C VAL A 74 -17.58 37.28 -18.61
N GLU A 75 -17.90 38.56 -18.43
CA GLU A 75 -17.51 39.37 -17.26
C GLU A 75 -17.97 38.73 -15.94
N GLU A 76 -19.20 38.23 -15.91
CA GLU A 76 -19.75 37.53 -14.75
C GLU A 76 -19.02 36.21 -14.48
N SER A 77 -18.64 35.44 -15.51
CA SER A 77 -17.83 34.23 -15.35
C SER A 77 -16.46 34.56 -14.74
N TRP A 78 -15.79 35.59 -15.24
CA TRP A 78 -14.52 36.06 -14.69
C TRP A 78 -14.65 36.54 -13.24
N THR A 79 -15.67 37.35 -12.95
CA THR A 79 -15.95 37.83 -11.58
C THR A 79 -16.26 36.68 -10.63
N ARG A 80 -17.03 35.67 -11.08
CA ARG A 80 -17.34 34.48 -10.27
C ARG A 80 -16.08 33.69 -9.94
N LEU A 81 -15.16 33.49 -10.90
CA LEU A 81 -13.89 32.80 -10.64
C LEU A 81 -13.11 33.45 -9.49
N GLN A 82 -13.07 34.78 -9.45
CA GLN A 82 -12.36 35.51 -8.40
C GLN A 82 -13.07 35.52 -7.04
N THR A 83 -14.40 35.49 -7.03
CA THR A 83 -15.21 35.75 -5.83
C THR A 83 -15.82 34.51 -5.21
N ASP A 84 -15.95 33.41 -5.97
CA ASP A 84 -16.56 32.18 -5.48
C ASP A 84 -15.64 31.49 -4.46
N PRO A 85 -16.09 31.27 -3.21
CA PRO A 85 -15.27 30.64 -2.18
C PRO A 85 -14.74 29.25 -2.55
N ARG A 86 -15.39 28.55 -3.49
CA ARG A 86 -14.94 27.24 -3.99
C ARG A 86 -13.56 27.32 -4.65
N TRP A 87 -13.22 28.47 -5.22
CA TRP A 87 -11.99 28.69 -5.98
C TRP A 87 -10.92 29.48 -5.23
N ALA A 88 -11.17 29.86 -3.97
CA ALA A 88 -10.27 30.69 -3.16
C ALA A 88 -8.87 30.09 -2.91
N THR A 89 -8.70 28.79 -3.17
CA THR A 89 -7.41 28.09 -3.02
C THR A 89 -6.65 27.92 -4.35
N LEU A 90 -7.26 28.29 -5.47
CA LEU A 90 -6.61 28.24 -6.78
C LEU A 90 -5.62 29.40 -6.91
N ASP A 91 -4.44 29.08 -7.44
CA ASP A 91 -3.44 30.08 -7.83
C ASP A 91 -3.61 30.33 -9.33
N VAL A 92 -4.72 30.96 -9.72
CA VAL A 92 -5.00 31.22 -11.14
C VAL A 92 -3.95 32.19 -11.67
N GLN A 93 -3.26 31.82 -12.75
CA GLN A 93 -2.26 32.66 -13.42
C GLN A 93 -2.68 32.99 -14.86
N GLU A 94 -3.44 32.10 -15.48
CA GLU A 94 -3.94 32.27 -16.85
C GLU A 94 -5.44 31.96 -16.93
N TRP A 95 -6.18 32.79 -17.65
CA TRP A 95 -7.60 32.58 -17.92
C TRP A 95 -7.88 32.74 -19.41
N HIS A 96 -8.47 31.69 -19.98
CA HIS A 96 -8.64 31.53 -21.42
C HIS A 96 -10.13 31.50 -21.77
N LEU A 97 -10.61 32.49 -22.51
CA LEU A 97 -11.93 32.47 -23.14
C LEU A 97 -11.85 31.70 -24.46
N VAL A 98 -12.62 30.64 -24.61
CA VAL A 98 -12.62 29.80 -25.82
C VAL A 98 -13.96 29.91 -26.54
N THR A 99 -13.97 30.40 -27.79
CA THR A 99 -15.19 30.55 -28.59
C THR A 99 -14.99 30.15 -30.06
N PRO A 100 -16.02 29.59 -30.73
CA PRO A 100 -16.03 29.36 -32.18
C PRO A 100 -16.11 30.63 -33.05
N TRP A 101 -15.44 31.70 -32.63
CA TRP A 101 -15.35 32.98 -33.32
C TRP A 101 -14.03 33.65 -32.97
N ASP A 102 -13.32 34.19 -33.97
CA ASP A 102 -12.08 34.92 -33.76
C ASP A 102 -12.37 36.37 -33.35
N PRO A 103 -11.73 36.89 -32.28
CA PRO A 103 -11.99 38.25 -31.81
C PRO A 103 -11.51 39.31 -32.81
N THR A 104 -12.21 40.45 -32.84
CA THR A 104 -11.65 41.67 -33.42
C THR A 104 -10.67 42.33 -32.43
N PRO A 105 -9.78 43.22 -32.89
CA PRO A 105 -8.89 43.96 -31.99
C PRO A 105 -9.61 44.68 -30.84
N GLU A 106 -10.81 45.21 -31.10
CA GLU A 106 -11.63 45.89 -30.08
C GLU A 106 -12.18 44.91 -29.05
N ALA A 107 -12.60 43.71 -29.49
CA ALA A 107 -13.08 42.66 -28.59
C ALA A 107 -11.94 42.08 -27.74
N GLU A 108 -10.75 41.92 -28.32
CA GLU A 108 -9.55 41.51 -27.60
C GLU A 108 -9.15 42.56 -26.55
N ALA A 109 -9.14 43.85 -26.91
CA ALA A 109 -8.85 44.93 -25.98
C ALA A 109 -9.87 45.03 -24.83
N TRP A 110 -11.15 44.77 -25.10
CA TRP A 110 -12.17 44.66 -24.06
C TRP A 110 -11.90 43.48 -23.12
N LEU A 111 -11.57 42.30 -23.64
CA LEU A 111 -11.29 41.11 -22.83
C LEU A 111 -10.07 41.32 -21.92
N GLN A 112 -9.00 41.92 -22.46
CA GLN A 112 -7.81 42.27 -21.69
C GLN A 112 -8.10 43.30 -20.60
N GLY A 113 -9.09 44.18 -20.81
CA GLY A 113 -9.55 45.15 -19.82
C GLY A 113 -10.34 44.55 -18.66
N LEU A 114 -10.63 43.25 -18.65
CA LEU A 114 -11.30 42.57 -17.53
C LEU A 114 -10.40 42.36 -16.30
N ASP A 115 -9.08 42.42 -16.49
CA ASP A 115 -8.10 42.20 -15.44
C ASP A 115 -7.08 43.36 -15.40
N ASP A 116 -6.70 43.77 -14.18
CA ASP A 116 -5.72 44.85 -13.96
C ASP A 116 -4.26 44.39 -14.19
N SER A 117 -4.03 43.48 -15.14
CA SER A 117 -2.74 42.85 -15.49
C SER A 117 -2.11 41.96 -14.40
N ALA A 118 -2.92 41.45 -13.48
CA ALA A 118 -2.50 40.44 -12.51
C ALA A 118 -2.43 39.03 -13.14
N HIS A 119 -3.25 38.79 -14.16
CA HIS A 119 -3.41 37.50 -14.82
C HIS A 119 -3.16 37.60 -16.32
N THR A 120 -2.81 36.48 -16.94
CA THR A 120 -2.76 36.38 -18.41
C THR A 120 -4.15 36.02 -18.92
N VAL A 121 -4.84 37.00 -19.53
CA VAL A 121 -6.17 36.81 -20.14
C VAL A 121 -6.02 36.63 -21.65
N VAL A 122 -6.52 35.52 -22.18
CA VAL A 122 -6.35 35.15 -23.60
C VAL A 122 -7.68 34.75 -24.23
N TRP A 123 -7.93 35.22 -25.45
CA TRP A 123 -9.01 34.71 -26.28
C TRP A 123 -8.52 33.65 -27.28
N HIS A 124 -9.02 32.43 -27.14
CA HIS A 124 -8.88 31.35 -28.10
C HIS A 124 -10.10 31.26 -29.02
N GLY A 125 -9.97 31.84 -30.22
CA GLY A 125 -11.05 31.91 -31.22
C GLY A 125 -11.18 30.69 -32.12
N LEU A 126 -11.96 30.84 -33.19
CA LEU A 126 -12.24 29.81 -34.19
C LEU A 126 -10.95 29.20 -34.76
N THR A 127 -9.94 30.01 -35.06
CA THR A 127 -8.66 29.53 -35.62
C THR A 127 -7.97 28.53 -34.68
N TYR A 128 -8.03 28.77 -33.37
CA TYR A 128 -7.47 27.85 -32.38
C TYR A 128 -8.27 26.54 -32.32
N ILE A 129 -9.60 26.62 -32.31
CA ILE A 129 -10.47 25.45 -32.27
C ILE A 129 -10.32 24.61 -33.56
N GLU A 130 -10.27 25.24 -34.74
CA GLU A 130 -10.04 24.53 -36.00
C GLU A 130 -8.67 23.84 -36.04
N ALA A 131 -7.63 24.46 -35.47
CA ALA A 131 -6.32 23.84 -35.36
C ALA A 131 -6.34 22.60 -34.44
N LEU A 132 -7.10 22.65 -33.34
CA LEU A 132 -7.29 21.49 -32.46
C LEU A 132 -8.12 20.41 -33.15
N ALA A 133 -9.23 20.76 -33.79
CA ALA A 133 -10.06 19.82 -34.55
C ALA A 133 -9.26 19.16 -35.67
N ALA A 134 -8.39 19.91 -36.36
CA ALA A 134 -7.49 19.38 -37.36
C ALA A 134 -6.47 18.38 -36.79
N LYS A 135 -6.02 18.61 -35.56
CA LYS A 135 -5.08 17.76 -34.84
C LYS A 135 -5.74 16.50 -34.26
N TYR A 136 -7.00 16.60 -33.84
CA TYR A 136 -7.76 15.54 -33.19
C TYR A 136 -9.08 15.27 -33.94
N PRO A 137 -9.03 14.82 -35.20
CA PRO A 137 -10.23 14.50 -36.00
C PRO A 137 -11.20 13.56 -35.30
N GLU A 138 -10.67 12.63 -34.51
CA GLU A 138 -11.40 11.60 -33.81
C GLU A 138 -12.43 12.16 -32.82
N VAL A 139 -12.19 13.34 -32.25
CA VAL A 139 -13.17 14.02 -31.38
C VAL A 139 -14.38 14.46 -32.20
N ILE A 140 -14.15 15.03 -33.38
CA ILE A 140 -15.23 15.46 -34.28
C ILE A 140 -16.03 14.24 -34.73
N ASP A 141 -15.34 13.18 -35.13
CA ASP A 141 -15.97 11.93 -35.56
C ASP A 141 -16.86 11.35 -34.45
N TYR A 142 -16.31 11.24 -33.24
CA TYR A 142 -16.96 10.65 -32.09
C TYR A 142 -18.25 11.37 -31.70
N TYR A 143 -18.19 12.70 -31.53
CA TYR A 143 -19.31 13.48 -31.02
C TYR A 143 -20.32 13.87 -32.11
N LEU A 144 -19.88 14.14 -33.33
CA LEU A 144 -20.70 14.81 -34.36
C LEU A 144 -21.02 13.93 -35.58
N GLU A 145 -20.24 12.87 -35.86
CA GLU A 145 -20.37 12.07 -37.10
C GLU A 145 -20.64 10.57 -36.85
N GLY A 146 -21.08 10.22 -35.63
CA GLY A 146 -21.47 8.84 -35.27
C GLY A 146 -20.30 7.90 -35.00
N GLY A 147 -19.09 8.43 -34.79
CA GLY A 147 -17.89 7.66 -34.47
C GLY A 147 -18.04 6.79 -33.22
N LYS A 148 -18.80 7.26 -32.22
CA LYS A 148 -19.10 6.49 -31.01
C LYS A 148 -19.67 5.11 -31.30
N SER A 149 -20.71 5.00 -32.13
CA SER A 149 -21.32 3.72 -32.48
C SER A 149 -20.37 2.83 -33.29
N ARG A 150 -19.55 3.43 -34.17
CA ARG A 150 -18.53 2.68 -34.92
C ARG A 150 -17.46 2.08 -34.02
N ILE A 151 -17.05 2.78 -32.97
CA ILE A 151 -16.10 2.27 -31.96
C ILE A 151 -16.69 1.09 -31.20
N GLU A 152 -17.96 1.20 -30.75
CA GLU A 152 -18.67 0.11 -30.09
C GLU A 152 -18.77 -1.13 -30.99
N GLU A 153 -19.14 -0.96 -32.27
CA GLU A 153 -19.21 -2.06 -33.25
C GLU A 153 -17.84 -2.68 -33.55
N ALA A 154 -16.80 -1.85 -33.72
CA ALA A 154 -15.45 -2.32 -34.00
C ALA A 154 -14.88 -3.14 -32.83
N TYR A 155 -15.16 -2.71 -31.60
CA TYR A 155 -14.76 -3.45 -30.41
C TYR A 155 -15.42 -4.84 -30.35
N GLN A 156 -16.75 -4.89 -30.51
CA GLN A 156 -17.50 -6.15 -30.53
C GLN A 156 -16.97 -7.10 -31.62
N ALA A 157 -16.53 -6.56 -32.76
CA ALA A 157 -15.87 -7.34 -33.80
C ALA A 157 -14.52 -7.92 -33.37
N VAL A 158 -13.67 -7.17 -32.63
CA VAL A 158 -12.41 -7.70 -32.08
C VAL A 158 -12.68 -8.83 -31.10
N VAL A 159 -13.61 -8.64 -30.16
CA VAL A 159 -13.93 -9.67 -29.16
C VAL A 159 -14.49 -10.93 -29.83
N ALA A 160 -15.39 -10.78 -30.79
CA ALA A 160 -15.94 -11.91 -31.54
C ALA A 160 -14.88 -12.69 -32.33
N LEU A 161 -13.82 -12.03 -32.81
CA LEU A 161 -12.70 -12.70 -33.50
C LEU A 161 -11.80 -13.50 -32.56
N LEU A 162 -11.74 -13.11 -31.28
CA LEU A 162 -10.90 -13.73 -30.27
C LEU A 162 -11.66 -14.76 -29.42
N ALA A 163 -12.99 -14.72 -29.47
CA ALA A 163 -13.83 -15.74 -28.88
C ALA A 163 -13.49 -17.14 -29.44
N PRO A 164 -13.63 -18.22 -28.64
CA PRO A 164 -13.39 -19.57 -29.12
C PRO A 164 -14.26 -19.84 -30.35
N ALA A 165 -13.63 -20.04 -31.50
CA ALA A 165 -14.37 -20.33 -32.73
C ALA A 165 -15.10 -21.68 -32.56
N ASP A 166 -16.38 -21.72 -32.97
CA ASP A 166 -17.03 -23.01 -33.22
C ASP A 166 -16.16 -23.79 -34.21
N ALA A 167 -15.93 -25.08 -33.92
CA ALA A 167 -15.05 -25.96 -34.69
C ALA A 167 -15.39 -26.10 -36.19
N SER A 168 -16.49 -25.47 -36.65
CA SER A 168 -16.97 -25.42 -38.02
C SER A 168 -16.54 -24.18 -38.83
N GLN A 169 -15.93 -23.15 -38.23
CA GLN A 169 -15.44 -21.97 -38.97
C GLN A 169 -13.94 -22.07 -39.26
N THR A 170 -13.59 -22.46 -40.49
CA THR A 170 -12.25 -22.23 -41.04
C THR A 170 -12.05 -20.73 -41.28
N LEU A 171 -11.39 -20.05 -40.35
CA LEU A 171 -10.95 -18.68 -40.51
C LEU A 171 -9.58 -18.67 -41.19
N ASP A 172 -9.46 -18.01 -42.34
CA ASP A 172 -8.15 -17.79 -42.96
C ASP A 172 -7.40 -16.64 -42.27
N VAL A 173 -6.07 -16.77 -42.17
CA VAL A 173 -5.21 -15.79 -41.50
C VAL A 173 -5.33 -14.39 -42.11
N PRO A 174 -5.32 -14.20 -43.45
CA PRO A 174 -5.47 -12.88 -44.06
C PRO A 174 -6.77 -12.16 -43.69
N THR A 175 -7.89 -12.88 -43.62
CA THR A 175 -9.20 -12.35 -43.26
C THR A 175 -9.24 -11.95 -41.79
N VAL A 176 -8.68 -12.77 -40.90
CA VAL A 176 -8.58 -12.42 -39.46
C VAL A 176 -7.68 -11.20 -39.27
N SER A 177 -6.50 -11.19 -39.90
CA SER A 177 -5.58 -10.05 -39.83
C SER A 177 -6.19 -8.77 -40.40
N SER A 178 -6.91 -8.84 -41.52
CA SER A 178 -7.59 -7.68 -42.12
C SER A 178 -8.73 -7.15 -41.23
N LYS A 179 -9.55 -8.04 -40.67
CA LYS A 179 -10.63 -7.64 -39.75
C LYS A 179 -10.06 -7.03 -38.46
N LEU A 180 -9.03 -7.63 -37.89
CA LEU A 180 -8.35 -7.11 -36.71
C LEU A 180 -7.70 -5.75 -36.99
N ALA A 181 -6.97 -5.60 -38.10
CA ALA A 181 -6.35 -4.32 -38.48
C ALA A 181 -7.39 -3.20 -38.65
N LYS A 182 -8.52 -3.51 -39.32
CA LYS A 182 -9.63 -2.56 -39.48
C LYS A 182 -10.23 -2.17 -38.13
N ALA A 183 -10.50 -3.14 -37.27
CA ALA A 183 -11.10 -2.88 -35.98
C ALA A 183 -10.16 -2.10 -35.04
N LEU A 184 -8.86 -2.44 -35.02
CA LEU A 184 -7.85 -1.67 -34.27
C LEU A 184 -7.74 -0.23 -34.76
N THR A 185 -7.85 0.02 -36.06
CA THR A 185 -7.85 1.40 -36.61
C THR A 185 -9.06 2.20 -36.12
N VAL A 186 -10.24 1.58 -36.05
CA VAL A 186 -11.45 2.25 -35.53
C VAL A 186 -11.35 2.48 -34.03
N LEU A 187 -10.81 1.52 -33.27
CA LEU A 187 -10.59 1.65 -31.82
C LEU A 187 -9.59 2.74 -31.45
N ASP A 188 -8.56 2.98 -32.28
CA ASP A 188 -7.64 4.10 -32.06
C ASP A 188 -8.32 5.46 -32.22
N GLY A 189 -9.47 5.50 -32.91
CA GLY A 189 -10.32 6.69 -33.04
C GLY A 189 -11.19 7.00 -31.82
N ASP A 190 -11.06 6.28 -30.69
CA ASP A 190 -11.73 6.68 -29.45
C ASP A 190 -10.95 7.85 -28.78
N PRO A 191 -11.57 9.04 -28.62
CA PRO A 191 -10.90 10.20 -28.01
C PRO A 191 -10.74 10.08 -26.50
N HIS A 192 -11.49 9.20 -25.83
CA HIS A 192 -11.45 9.02 -24.38
C HIS A 192 -10.47 7.93 -23.98
N TYR A 193 -10.43 6.82 -24.71
CA TYR A 193 -9.72 5.61 -24.30
C TYR A 193 -8.80 5.05 -25.37
N ARG A 194 -7.73 4.41 -24.91
CA ARG A 194 -6.90 3.50 -25.69
C ARG A 194 -7.13 2.09 -25.19
N TYR A 195 -7.16 1.14 -26.13
CA TYR A 195 -7.34 -0.27 -25.86
C TYR A 195 -6.05 -1.03 -26.15
N GLU A 196 -5.60 -1.86 -25.22
CA GLU A 196 -4.47 -2.77 -25.44
C GLU A 196 -4.91 -4.21 -25.20
N LEU A 197 -4.69 -5.07 -26.21
CA LEU A 197 -4.98 -6.50 -26.14
C LEU A 197 -3.74 -7.27 -25.66
N ARG A 198 -3.93 -8.16 -24.70
CA ARG A 198 -2.91 -9.10 -24.21
C ARG A 198 -3.45 -10.52 -24.31
N LEU A 199 -2.57 -11.43 -24.70
CA LEU A 199 -2.85 -12.86 -24.80
C LEU A 199 -1.80 -13.60 -23.97
N GLY A 200 -2.20 -14.67 -23.31
CA GLY A 200 -1.27 -15.53 -22.58
C GLY A 200 -1.83 -16.91 -22.30
N ASP A 201 -1.01 -17.73 -21.67
CA ASP A 201 -1.37 -19.05 -21.15
C ASP A 201 -0.94 -19.19 -19.69
N GLY A 202 -1.51 -20.17 -18.99
CA GLY A 202 -1.12 -20.47 -17.61
C GLY A 202 -1.87 -19.64 -16.56
N GLU A 203 -1.12 -18.98 -15.68
CA GLU A 203 -1.67 -18.15 -14.62
C GLU A 203 -2.27 -16.85 -15.18
N LEU A 204 -3.39 -16.43 -14.60
CA LEU A 204 -4.00 -15.15 -14.95
C LEU A 204 -3.09 -14.01 -14.47
N PRO A 205 -2.95 -12.93 -15.26
CA PRO A 205 -2.18 -11.79 -14.81
C PRO A 205 -2.85 -11.18 -13.57
N GLY A 206 -2.03 -10.85 -12.56
CA GLY A 206 -2.50 -10.12 -11.39
C GLY A 206 -2.88 -8.67 -11.72
N LEU A 207 -3.24 -7.90 -10.68
CA LEU A 207 -3.48 -6.46 -10.78
C LEU A 207 -2.24 -5.75 -11.34
N ILE A 208 -2.42 -5.01 -12.43
CA ILE A 208 -1.34 -4.27 -13.08
C ILE A 208 -1.47 -2.80 -12.69
N LYS A 209 -0.38 -2.22 -12.17
CA LYS A 209 -0.29 -0.77 -11.97
C LYS A 209 0.33 -0.12 -13.20
N ARG A 210 -0.46 0.67 -13.93
CA ARG A 210 0.01 1.46 -15.09
C ARG A 210 -0.65 2.84 -15.09
N PRO A 211 0.05 3.89 -15.54
CA PRO A 211 -0.54 5.22 -15.68
C PRO A 211 -1.83 5.17 -16.51
N ASN A 212 -2.86 5.83 -16.01
CA ASN A 212 -4.17 5.97 -16.65
C ASN A 212 -4.94 4.66 -16.94
N LEU A 213 -4.49 3.50 -16.43
CA LEU A 213 -5.25 2.26 -16.57
C LEU A 213 -6.53 2.37 -15.73
N MET A 214 -7.69 2.26 -16.38
CA MET A 214 -9.00 2.37 -15.73
C MET A 214 -9.66 1.02 -15.51
N MET A 215 -9.41 0.05 -16.39
CA MET A 215 -9.98 -1.29 -16.29
C MET A 215 -9.13 -2.30 -17.05
N THR A 216 -9.06 -3.51 -16.53
CA THR A 216 -8.59 -4.70 -17.27
C THR A 216 -9.72 -5.72 -17.28
N TRP A 217 -10.17 -6.09 -18.48
CA TRP A 217 -11.15 -7.16 -18.67
C TRP A 217 -10.42 -8.44 -19.07
N ILE A 218 -10.56 -9.53 -18.29
CA ILE A 218 -9.90 -10.81 -18.56
C ILE A 218 -10.95 -11.88 -18.84
N GLN A 219 -10.75 -12.62 -19.92
CA GLN A 219 -11.52 -13.83 -20.24
C GLN A 219 -10.56 -15.03 -20.28
N SER A 220 -10.97 -16.15 -19.67
CA SER A 220 -10.19 -17.38 -19.61
C SER A 220 -11.11 -18.60 -19.55
N ASP A 221 -10.66 -19.71 -20.12
CA ASP A 221 -11.32 -21.02 -20.03
C ASP A 221 -10.99 -21.76 -18.72
N GLY A 222 -10.28 -21.10 -17.79
CA GLY A 222 -9.99 -21.60 -16.45
C GLY A 222 -8.50 -21.50 -16.07
N PRO A 223 -8.16 -21.85 -14.82
CA PRO A 223 -6.78 -21.83 -14.35
C PRO A 223 -5.86 -22.71 -15.21
N GLY A 224 -4.69 -22.18 -15.60
CA GLY A 224 -3.73 -22.91 -16.43
C GLY A 224 -4.09 -22.97 -17.91
N LYS A 225 -5.15 -22.27 -18.35
CA LYS A 225 -5.60 -22.23 -19.75
C LYS A 225 -5.15 -20.95 -20.42
N LYS A 226 -5.46 -20.86 -21.72
CA LYS A 226 -5.29 -19.63 -22.47
C LYS A 226 -6.23 -18.57 -21.94
N TRP A 227 -5.74 -17.35 -21.90
CA TRP A 227 -6.52 -16.19 -21.49
C TRP A 227 -6.25 -15.03 -22.42
N GLN A 228 -7.22 -14.13 -22.47
CA GLN A 228 -7.14 -12.85 -23.16
C GLN A 228 -7.50 -11.74 -22.19
N ALA A 229 -6.80 -10.62 -22.28
CA ALA A 229 -7.05 -9.45 -21.47
C ALA A 229 -7.13 -8.21 -22.35
N VAL A 230 -8.03 -7.29 -22.00
CA VAL A 230 -8.14 -5.97 -22.62
C VAL A 230 -7.95 -4.90 -21.56
N ASP A 231 -6.91 -4.11 -21.71
CA ASP A 231 -6.64 -2.95 -20.87
C ASP A 231 -7.32 -1.72 -21.49
N VAL A 232 -8.12 -1.01 -20.69
CA VAL A 232 -8.79 0.25 -21.04
C VAL A 232 -8.05 1.39 -20.34
N ILE A 233 -7.38 2.23 -21.13
CA ILE A 233 -6.44 3.23 -20.64
C ILE A 233 -6.95 4.62 -21.04
N ALA A 234 -7.16 5.50 -20.06
CA ALA A 234 -7.62 6.87 -20.31
C ALA A 234 -6.56 7.69 -21.05
N ARG A 235 -6.99 8.45 -22.07
CA ARG A 235 -6.12 9.37 -22.81
C ARG A 235 -5.83 10.66 -22.04
N CYS A 236 -6.77 11.11 -21.20
CA CYS A 236 -6.61 12.25 -20.31
C CYS A 236 -7.42 12.08 -19.02
N ALA A 237 -7.17 12.92 -18.03
CA ALA A 237 -7.88 12.90 -16.74
C ALA A 237 -9.41 13.01 -16.91
N ALA A 238 -9.87 13.84 -17.86
CA ALA A 238 -11.29 14.00 -18.15
C ALA A 238 -12.00 12.76 -18.72
N SER A 239 -11.27 11.78 -19.27
CA SER A 239 -11.88 10.59 -19.90
C SER A 239 -12.81 9.84 -18.93
N ALA A 240 -12.37 9.64 -17.69
CA ALA A 240 -13.13 8.93 -16.66
C ALA A 240 -14.40 9.66 -16.22
N THR A 241 -14.48 10.97 -16.44
CA THR A 241 -15.66 11.78 -16.15
C THR A 241 -16.63 11.83 -17.34
N GLU A 242 -16.10 11.98 -18.56
CA GLU A 242 -16.92 12.07 -19.78
C GLU A 242 -17.52 10.74 -20.20
N ARG A 243 -16.77 9.65 -20.02
CA ARG A 243 -17.24 8.30 -20.33
C ARG A 243 -16.85 7.33 -19.19
N PRO A 244 -17.50 7.45 -18.01
CA PRO A 244 -17.17 6.63 -16.85
C PRO A 244 -17.41 5.15 -17.11
N ILE A 245 -16.67 4.33 -16.36
CA ILE A 245 -16.96 2.90 -16.19
C ILE A 245 -17.90 2.78 -15.01
N VAL A 246 -19.10 2.24 -15.25
CA VAL A 246 -20.17 2.16 -14.25
C VAL A 246 -20.48 0.71 -13.95
N ILE A 247 -20.34 0.32 -12.69
CA ILE A 247 -20.81 -0.98 -12.20
C ILE A 247 -22.07 -0.73 -11.36
N SER A 248 -23.17 -1.36 -11.73
CA SER A 248 -24.46 -1.27 -11.03
C SER A 248 -24.93 -2.66 -10.65
N GLY A 249 -25.47 -2.85 -9.45
CA GLY A 249 -25.93 -4.16 -9.02
C GLY A 249 -26.35 -4.21 -7.56
N THR A 250 -26.56 -5.44 -7.08
CA THR A 250 -26.93 -5.74 -5.70
C THR A 250 -26.06 -6.86 -5.17
N VAL A 251 -25.50 -6.67 -3.98
CA VAL A 251 -24.87 -7.73 -3.19
C VAL A 251 -25.91 -8.24 -2.19
N SER A 252 -26.14 -9.55 -2.16
CA SER A 252 -27.04 -10.20 -1.21
C SER A 252 -26.26 -10.95 -0.14
N ALA A 253 -26.61 -10.74 1.13
CA ALA A 253 -26.00 -11.40 2.28
C ALA A 253 -27.08 -11.78 3.31
N GLU A 254 -26.95 -12.94 3.93
CA GLU A 254 -27.82 -13.35 5.02
C GLU A 254 -27.54 -12.51 6.28
N GLY A 255 -28.59 -12.10 7.00
CA GLY A 255 -28.45 -11.30 8.21
C GLY A 255 -27.63 -12.03 9.28
N GLY A 256 -26.63 -11.34 9.85
CA GLY A 256 -25.72 -11.91 10.84
C GLY A 256 -24.56 -12.73 10.26
N SER A 257 -24.46 -12.86 8.93
CA SER A 257 -23.29 -13.48 8.29
C SER A 257 -22.04 -12.59 8.35
N ASP A 258 -20.87 -13.20 8.15
CA ASP A 258 -19.60 -12.48 8.02
C ASP A 258 -19.64 -11.49 6.84
N LEU A 259 -20.30 -11.84 5.73
CA LEU A 259 -20.48 -10.96 4.58
C LEU A 259 -21.35 -9.75 4.93
N ALA A 260 -22.44 -9.93 5.70
CA ALA A 260 -23.27 -8.82 6.14
C ALA A 260 -22.48 -7.86 7.05
N THR A 261 -21.61 -8.38 7.91
CA THR A 261 -20.72 -7.58 8.76
C THR A 261 -19.69 -6.83 7.92
N ALA A 262 -19.05 -7.50 6.96
CA ALA A 262 -18.06 -6.90 6.06
C ALA A 262 -18.66 -5.79 5.18
N LEU A 263 -19.89 -5.98 4.67
CA LEU A 263 -20.61 -4.95 3.92
C LEU A 263 -20.93 -3.73 4.80
N GLN A 264 -21.36 -3.95 6.04
CA GLN A 264 -21.62 -2.85 6.97
C GLN A 264 -20.33 -2.09 7.29
N ASP A 265 -19.22 -2.80 7.51
CA ASP A 265 -17.90 -2.20 7.75
C ASP A 265 -17.38 -1.42 6.54
N PHE A 266 -17.66 -1.89 5.32
CA PHE A 266 -17.38 -1.14 4.09
C PHE A 266 -18.14 0.18 4.06
N PHE A 267 -19.44 0.21 4.31
CA PHE A 267 -20.21 1.45 4.30
C PHE A 267 -19.87 2.40 5.45
N ASP A 268 -19.57 1.86 6.64
CA ASP A 268 -19.32 2.65 7.83
C ASP A 268 -17.89 3.22 7.86
N TYR A 269 -16.90 2.44 7.41
CA TYR A 269 -15.47 2.75 7.56
C TYR A 269 -14.63 2.61 6.27
N GLY A 270 -15.24 2.24 5.15
CA GLY A 270 -14.54 1.99 3.89
C GLY A 270 -13.72 0.69 3.86
N ALA A 271 -13.96 -0.23 4.80
CA ALA A 271 -13.19 -1.47 4.91
C ALA A 271 -13.33 -2.35 3.65
N PRO A 272 -12.24 -2.99 3.19
CA PRO A 272 -12.33 -3.90 2.04
C PRO A 272 -13.23 -5.09 2.35
N PHE A 273 -13.90 -5.60 1.31
CA PHE A 273 -14.72 -6.80 1.43
C PHE A 273 -14.63 -7.66 0.18
N ALA A 274 -14.92 -8.95 0.35
CA ALA A 274 -15.06 -9.90 -0.74
C ALA A 274 -16.41 -10.63 -0.62
N ALA A 275 -17.21 -10.55 -1.67
CA ALA A 275 -18.44 -11.30 -1.83
C ALA A 275 -18.17 -12.52 -2.74
N PRO A 276 -18.59 -13.74 -2.33
CA PRO A 276 -18.36 -14.95 -3.09
C PRO A 276 -19.17 -14.99 -4.39
N ALA A 277 -18.85 -15.93 -5.27
CA ALA A 277 -19.61 -16.15 -6.49
C ALA A 277 -21.09 -16.41 -6.17
N GLY A 278 -21.98 -15.71 -6.86
CA GLY A 278 -23.43 -15.79 -6.63
C GLY A 278 -24.00 -14.72 -5.70
N ALA A 279 -23.14 -14.04 -4.92
CA ALA A 279 -23.60 -12.99 -4.02
C ALA A 279 -23.86 -11.66 -4.75
N PHE A 280 -23.24 -11.42 -5.91
CA PHE A 280 -23.45 -10.21 -6.72
C PHE A 280 -24.22 -10.52 -8.01
N ALA A 281 -25.23 -9.69 -8.28
CA ALA A 281 -25.94 -9.62 -9.55
C ALA A 281 -26.03 -8.17 -10.02
N GLY A 282 -25.69 -7.91 -11.29
CA GLY A 282 -25.64 -6.55 -11.79
C GLY A 282 -25.28 -6.44 -13.25
N SER A 283 -24.73 -5.31 -13.63
CA SER A 283 -24.20 -5.02 -14.95
C SER A 283 -23.01 -4.08 -14.85
N ILE A 284 -22.12 -4.19 -15.82
CA ILE A 284 -21.06 -3.22 -16.08
C ILE A 284 -21.35 -2.50 -17.39
N ASP A 285 -21.15 -1.19 -17.39
CA ASP A 285 -21.09 -0.36 -18.59
C ASP A 285 -19.69 0.24 -18.68
N ALA A 286 -18.95 -0.10 -19.73
CA ALA A 286 -17.61 0.43 -19.96
C ALA A 286 -17.39 0.83 -21.45
N PRO A 287 -16.37 1.66 -21.72
CA PRO A 287 -16.06 2.19 -23.05
C PRO A 287 -15.91 1.12 -24.13
N GLY A 288 -16.24 1.47 -25.37
CA GLY A 288 -16.14 0.53 -26.51
C GLY A 288 -17.15 -0.61 -26.44
N GLY A 289 -18.23 -0.49 -25.66
CA GLY A 289 -19.21 -1.56 -25.50
C GLY A 289 -18.69 -2.74 -24.68
N LEU A 290 -17.63 -2.52 -23.88
CA LEU A 290 -17.17 -3.41 -22.82
C LEU A 290 -18.17 -3.41 -21.66
N GLY A 291 -19.33 -3.99 -21.88
CA GLY A 291 -20.41 -3.98 -20.93
C GLY A 291 -21.23 -5.25 -21.00
N GLY A 292 -22.05 -5.46 -19.99
CA GLY A 292 -22.96 -6.59 -19.99
C GLY A 292 -23.44 -6.99 -18.60
N PRO A 293 -24.33 -7.98 -18.55
CA PRO A 293 -24.81 -8.53 -17.31
C PRO A 293 -23.69 -9.28 -16.56
N LEU A 294 -23.63 -9.06 -15.26
CA LEU A 294 -22.80 -9.79 -14.32
C LEU A 294 -23.72 -10.74 -13.55
N THR A 295 -23.70 -12.02 -13.94
CA THR A 295 -24.52 -13.08 -13.33
C THR A 295 -23.67 -14.04 -12.54
N ASN A 296 -24.14 -14.49 -11.38
CA ASN A 296 -23.41 -15.41 -10.51
C ASN A 296 -21.98 -14.93 -10.17
N ALA A 297 -21.80 -13.62 -10.04
CA ALA A 297 -20.49 -13.01 -9.93
C ALA A 297 -20.00 -12.96 -8.49
N ALA A 298 -18.67 -13.01 -8.33
CA ALA A 298 -17.98 -12.63 -7.11
C ALA A 298 -17.56 -11.15 -7.24
N MET A 299 -17.42 -10.46 -6.11
CA MET A 299 -16.99 -9.06 -6.08
C MET A 299 -15.95 -8.88 -5.00
N GLN A 300 -14.91 -8.11 -5.27
CA GLN A 300 -13.94 -7.71 -4.26
C GLN A 300 -13.70 -6.20 -4.36
N VAL A 301 -13.68 -5.54 -3.21
CA VAL A 301 -13.29 -4.14 -3.08
C VAL A 301 -12.05 -4.09 -2.20
N LEU A 302 -11.02 -3.40 -2.68
CA LEU A 302 -9.70 -3.32 -2.06
C LEU A 302 -9.35 -1.85 -1.77
N PRO A 303 -8.47 -1.58 -0.79
CA PRO A 303 -7.95 -0.24 -0.57
C PRO A 303 -7.09 0.22 -1.77
N VAL A 304 -6.98 1.54 -1.93
CA VAL A 304 -6.07 2.16 -2.90
C VAL A 304 -4.69 2.27 -2.27
N ASP A 305 -3.70 1.58 -2.83
CA ASP A 305 -2.37 1.38 -2.21
C ASP A 305 -1.61 2.68 -1.87
N ASP A 306 -1.87 3.78 -2.58
CA ASP A 306 -1.11 5.04 -2.42
C ASP A 306 -1.82 6.06 -1.52
N GLU A 307 -3.03 5.76 -1.02
CA GLU A 307 -3.83 6.70 -0.23
C GLU A 307 -3.79 6.41 1.28
N VAL A 308 -2.60 6.07 1.77
CA VAL A 308 -2.36 5.93 3.21
C VAL A 308 -2.21 7.28 3.90
N GLY A 309 -2.37 8.42 3.23
CA GLY A 309 -2.25 9.77 3.81
C GLY A 309 -0.82 10.18 4.19
N ALA A 310 -0.62 11.47 4.48
CA ALA A 310 0.71 12.02 4.81
C ALA A 310 1.30 11.45 6.11
N ASP A 311 2.63 11.38 6.15
CA ASP A 311 3.45 10.91 7.28
C ASP A 311 2.97 9.56 7.86
N PRO A 312 3.03 8.46 7.08
CA PRO A 312 2.50 7.16 7.52
C PRO A 312 3.34 6.51 8.64
N ASP A 313 4.61 6.89 8.79
CA ASP A 313 5.49 6.32 9.80
C ASP A 313 5.31 6.99 11.17
N LEU A 314 5.03 6.17 12.18
CA LEU A 314 4.78 6.58 13.55
C LEU A 314 5.73 5.89 14.52
N ILE A 315 6.03 6.58 15.62
CA ILE A 315 6.72 6.03 16.77
C ILE A 315 5.76 5.99 17.95
N LEU A 316 5.68 4.81 18.57
CA LEU A 316 4.87 4.55 19.75
C LEU A 316 5.80 4.35 20.94
N THR A 317 5.59 5.12 21.99
CA THR A 317 6.44 5.09 23.19
C THR A 317 5.59 4.83 24.42
N VAL A 318 5.95 3.81 25.21
CA VAL A 318 5.34 3.54 26.51
C VAL A 318 6.11 4.29 27.60
N ARG A 319 5.39 5.03 28.44
CA ARG A 319 5.94 5.73 29.61
C ARG A 319 5.27 5.28 30.90
N THR A 320 6.06 5.19 31.97
CA THR A 320 5.53 4.98 33.33
C THR A 320 4.76 6.22 33.82
N ALA A 321 4.08 6.08 34.95
CA ALA A 321 3.40 7.20 35.61
C ALA A 321 4.36 8.36 35.97
N GLU A 322 5.64 8.06 36.18
CA GLU A 322 6.72 9.01 36.45
C GLU A 322 7.32 9.63 35.18
N GLY A 323 6.82 9.24 33.99
CA GLY A 323 7.26 9.76 32.70
C GLY A 323 8.51 9.08 32.13
N VAL A 324 8.98 7.99 32.73
CA VAL A 324 10.15 7.24 32.25
C VAL A 324 9.76 6.40 31.05
N THR A 325 10.52 6.49 29.96
CA THR A 325 10.30 5.64 28.77
C THR A 325 10.80 4.23 29.04
N ILE A 326 9.92 3.24 28.86
CA ILE A 326 10.23 1.82 29.13
C ILE A 326 10.16 0.94 27.89
N ALA A 327 9.46 1.38 26.83
CA ALA A 327 9.43 0.69 25.55
C ALA A 327 9.16 1.69 24.41
N GLU A 328 9.70 1.40 23.23
CA GLU A 328 9.45 2.14 22.00
C GLU A 328 9.36 1.16 20.82
N THR A 329 8.44 1.40 19.89
CA THR A 329 8.35 0.65 18.64
C THR A 329 7.93 1.55 17.48
N GLU A 330 8.32 1.15 16.28
CA GLU A 330 7.97 1.82 15.03
C GLU A 330 6.83 1.05 14.35
N VAL A 331 5.80 1.80 13.95
CA VAL A 331 4.69 1.30 13.14
C VAL A 331 4.49 2.19 11.92
N THR A 332 4.07 1.60 10.81
CA THR A 332 3.74 2.31 9.59
C THR A 332 2.27 2.10 9.28
N ARG A 333 1.58 3.18 8.90
CA ARG A 333 0.22 3.10 8.37
C ARG A 333 0.25 2.50 6.97
N VAL A 334 -0.26 1.28 6.85
CA VAL A 334 -0.26 0.49 5.60
C VAL A 334 -1.60 0.50 4.89
N GLU A 335 -2.69 0.77 5.62
CA GLU A 335 -4.00 0.99 5.02
C GLU A 335 -4.71 2.14 5.72
N ARG A 336 -5.47 2.91 4.93
CA ARG A 336 -6.42 3.91 5.40
C ARG A 336 -7.64 3.85 4.50
N SER A 337 -8.82 3.86 5.10
CA SER A 337 -10.09 4.01 4.39
C SER A 337 -11.05 4.85 5.22
N GLU A 338 -12.02 5.45 4.53
CA GLU A 338 -13.10 6.19 5.18
C GLU A 338 -14.44 5.75 4.61
N GLY A 339 -15.43 5.72 5.49
CA GLY A 339 -16.82 5.46 5.14
C GLY A 339 -17.72 6.55 5.68
N THR A 340 -19.01 6.29 5.64
CA THR A 340 -20.03 7.28 6.01
C THR A 340 -20.06 7.64 7.50
N LYS A 341 -19.53 6.78 8.37
CA LYS A 341 -19.52 7.01 9.83
C LYS A 341 -18.16 7.34 10.40
N GLY A 342 -17.08 6.93 9.75
CA GLY A 342 -15.76 7.05 10.32
C GLY A 342 -14.64 6.53 9.44
N LEU A 343 -13.49 6.33 10.07
CA LEU A 343 -12.25 5.93 9.40
C LEU A 343 -11.75 4.59 9.93
N ARG A 344 -11.17 3.80 9.03
CA ARG A 344 -10.38 2.62 9.35
C ARG A 344 -8.91 2.89 9.05
N VAL A 345 -8.04 2.48 9.96
CA VAL A 345 -6.58 2.61 9.84
C VAL A 345 -5.94 1.28 10.22
N VAL A 346 -5.02 0.82 9.39
CA VAL A 346 -4.16 -0.34 9.71
C VAL A 346 -2.73 0.14 9.92
N LEU A 347 -2.20 -0.13 11.10
CA LEU A 347 -0.80 0.11 11.45
C LEU A 347 -0.07 -1.22 11.51
N GLN A 348 1.04 -1.34 10.82
CA GLN A 348 1.89 -2.52 10.84
C GLN A 348 3.21 -2.18 11.53
N GLN A 349 3.62 -3.01 12.49
CA GLN A 349 4.93 -2.87 13.12
C GLN A 349 6.03 -3.16 12.09
N LYS A 350 7.14 -2.40 12.16
CA LYS A 350 8.27 -2.42 11.20
C LYS A 350 8.74 -3.82 10.76
N ASN A 351 8.74 -4.81 11.65
CA ASN A 351 9.19 -6.18 11.39
C ASN A 351 8.05 -7.20 11.45
N ASN A 352 6.82 -6.74 11.22
CA ASN A 352 5.61 -7.56 11.19
C ASN A 352 5.36 -8.38 12.46
N VAL A 353 5.84 -7.92 13.62
CA VAL A 353 5.58 -8.61 14.91
C VAL A 353 4.08 -8.56 15.23
N PHE A 354 3.46 -7.43 14.93
CA PHE A 354 2.02 -7.24 15.07
C PHE A 354 1.49 -6.22 14.07
N ALA A 355 0.19 -6.29 13.82
CA ALA A 355 -0.60 -5.28 13.14
C ALA A 355 -1.80 -4.88 14.00
N ILE A 356 -2.22 -3.63 13.86
CA ILE A 356 -3.33 -3.03 14.57
C ILE A 356 -4.30 -2.51 13.54
N GLU A 357 -5.56 -2.88 13.69
CA GLU A 357 -6.66 -2.35 12.90
C GLU A 357 -7.58 -1.54 13.81
N ASP A 358 -7.63 -0.24 13.55
CA ASP A 358 -8.48 0.69 14.26
C ASP A 358 -9.66 1.14 13.42
N ARG A 359 -10.83 1.21 14.04
CA ARG A 359 -12.04 1.84 13.49
C ARG A 359 -12.46 2.96 14.43
N TYR A 360 -12.44 4.19 13.96
CA TYR A 360 -12.84 5.35 14.75
C TYR A 360 -14.15 5.94 14.22
N THR A 361 -15.05 6.33 15.13
CA THR A 361 -16.20 7.18 14.83
C THR A 361 -16.10 8.47 15.63
N ALA A 362 -16.75 9.54 15.17
CA ALA A 362 -16.79 10.80 15.90
C ALA A 362 -17.55 10.71 17.25
N SER A 363 -18.43 9.72 17.41
CA SER A 363 -19.39 9.63 18.52
C SER A 363 -19.14 8.51 19.54
N GLU A 364 -18.52 7.38 19.14
CA GLU A 364 -18.46 6.17 19.96
C GLU A 364 -17.03 5.73 20.36
N GLY A 365 -16.01 6.52 20.03
CA GLY A 365 -14.61 6.17 20.26
C GLY A 365 -14.05 5.19 19.22
N GLY A 366 -12.86 4.66 19.48
CA GLY A 366 -12.15 3.73 18.61
C GLY A 366 -12.35 2.26 19.02
N LYS A 367 -12.64 1.37 18.07
CA LYS A 367 -12.50 -0.07 18.24
C LYS A 367 -11.15 -0.50 17.68
N ARG A 368 -10.39 -1.26 18.46
CA ARG A 368 -9.06 -1.76 18.09
C ARG A 368 -9.02 -3.27 18.02
N GLN A 369 -8.45 -3.81 16.95
CA GLN A 369 -8.13 -5.22 16.82
C GLN A 369 -6.62 -5.40 16.67
N PHE A 370 -6.08 -6.43 17.33
CA PHE A 370 -4.67 -6.82 17.22
C PHE A 370 -4.56 -8.12 16.43
N ARG A 371 -3.54 -8.19 15.58
CA ARG A 371 -3.12 -9.42 14.91
C ARG A 371 -1.62 -9.58 15.12
N PHE A 372 -1.20 -10.75 15.55
CA PHE A 372 0.23 -11.10 15.61
C PHE A 372 0.67 -11.61 14.23
N GLY A 373 1.82 -11.12 13.76
CA GLY A 373 2.39 -11.56 12.49
C GLY A 373 3.50 -12.59 12.69
N ASP A 374 4.15 -12.96 11.59
CA ASP A 374 5.31 -13.83 11.60
C ASP A 374 6.58 -13.00 11.81
N TYR A 375 7.23 -13.23 12.97
CA TYR A 375 8.48 -12.59 13.37
C TYR A 375 9.67 -13.56 13.26
N SER A 376 9.48 -14.75 12.68
CA SER A 376 10.56 -15.69 12.40
C SER A 376 11.57 -15.03 11.46
N ASN A 377 12.85 -15.32 11.70
CA ASN A 377 13.98 -14.76 10.97
C ASN A 377 14.14 -13.22 11.10
N GLN A 378 13.35 -12.53 11.94
CA GLN A 378 13.52 -11.10 12.21
C GLN A 378 14.62 -10.84 13.26
N PRO A 379 15.25 -9.65 13.28
CA PRO A 379 16.26 -9.30 14.29
C PRO A 379 15.70 -9.38 15.72
N ALA A 380 16.34 -10.15 16.59
CA ALA A 380 15.85 -10.43 17.95
C ALA A 380 15.65 -9.16 18.78
N LEU A 381 16.55 -8.17 18.66
CA LEU A 381 16.45 -6.91 19.37
C LEU A 381 15.18 -6.12 18.99
N ASP A 382 14.83 -6.09 17.70
CA ASP A 382 13.65 -5.37 17.25
C ASP A 382 12.35 -6.08 17.65
N VAL A 383 12.33 -7.42 17.57
CA VAL A 383 11.18 -8.22 18.04
C VAL A 383 10.99 -8.03 19.55
N ARG A 384 12.09 -8.04 20.31
CA ARG A 384 12.08 -7.76 21.75
C ARG A 384 11.47 -6.39 22.07
N ASN A 385 11.83 -5.36 21.32
CA ASN A 385 11.28 -4.01 21.52
C ASN A 385 9.78 -3.93 21.21
N ALA A 386 9.32 -4.60 20.15
CA ALA A 386 7.91 -4.69 19.81
C ALA A 386 7.09 -5.45 20.87
N LEU A 387 7.62 -6.56 21.39
CA LEU A 387 7.00 -7.31 22.48
C LEU A 387 6.96 -6.50 23.77
N ALA A 388 8.06 -5.84 24.13
CA ALA A 388 8.13 -4.96 25.30
C ALA A 388 7.10 -3.82 25.22
N PHE A 389 6.87 -3.25 24.03
CA PHE A 389 5.82 -2.26 23.81
C PHE A 389 4.43 -2.85 24.12
N ILE A 390 4.07 -3.98 23.50
CA ILE A 390 2.75 -4.59 23.66
C ILE A 390 2.47 -5.00 25.11
N THR A 391 3.46 -5.59 25.79
CA THR A 391 3.29 -6.06 27.18
C THR A 391 3.31 -4.92 28.20
N SER A 392 3.95 -3.80 27.87
CA SER A 392 4.02 -2.64 28.77
C SER A 392 2.91 -1.61 28.55
N ALA A 393 2.20 -1.67 27.43
CA ALA A 393 1.12 -0.75 27.06
C ALA A 393 -0.18 -1.01 27.87
N SER A 394 -0.07 -1.15 29.20
CA SER A 394 -1.18 -1.37 30.12
C SER A 394 -1.11 -0.37 31.29
N PRO A 395 -2.20 -0.13 32.04
CA PRO A 395 -2.16 0.74 33.21
C PRO A 395 -1.14 0.23 34.24
N PRO A 396 -0.42 1.11 34.97
CA PRO A 396 -0.56 2.56 35.00
C PRO A 396 0.24 3.31 33.92
N ASN A 397 0.82 2.61 32.94
CA ASN A 397 1.61 3.24 31.88
C ASN A 397 0.72 3.96 30.87
N SER A 398 1.29 4.93 30.16
CA SER A 398 0.65 5.63 29.04
C SER A 398 1.42 5.37 27.74
N VAL A 399 0.70 5.41 26.62
CA VAL A 399 1.30 5.34 25.30
C VAL A 399 1.23 6.72 24.63
N HIS A 400 2.38 7.14 24.14
CA HIS A 400 2.57 8.37 23.38
C HIS A 400 2.82 8.04 21.92
N VAL A 401 2.13 8.75 21.03
CA VAL A 401 2.23 8.58 19.58
C VAL A 401 2.83 9.85 18.99
N ARG A 402 3.80 9.69 18.09
CA ARG A 402 4.37 10.79 17.31
C ARG A 402 4.68 10.35 15.88
N ARG A 403 4.77 11.30 14.96
CA ARG A 403 5.28 11.05 13.61
C ARG A 403 6.78 10.74 13.69
N LYS A 404 7.25 9.82 12.84
CA LYS A 404 8.68 9.54 12.72
C LYS A 404 9.41 10.79 12.21
N GLY A 405 10.56 11.10 12.81
CA GLY A 405 11.30 12.35 12.55
C GLY A 405 10.78 13.59 13.27
N ALA A 406 9.56 13.56 13.83
CA ALA A 406 9.07 14.67 14.65
C ALA A 406 9.74 14.68 16.05
N PRO A 407 9.93 15.87 16.68
CA PRO A 407 10.51 15.97 18.01
C PRO A 407 9.71 15.19 19.06
N PRO A 408 10.36 14.58 20.07
CA PRO A 408 9.66 13.84 21.14
C PRO A 408 8.60 14.65 21.89
N LEU A 409 8.73 15.98 21.94
CA LEU A 409 7.76 16.89 22.57
C LEU A 409 6.43 16.99 21.81
N SER A 410 6.39 16.58 20.54
CA SER A 410 5.15 16.56 19.74
C SER A 410 4.27 15.35 20.02
N ALA A 411 4.72 14.43 20.87
CA ALA A 411 4.01 13.17 21.10
C ALA A 411 2.71 13.39 21.89
N THR A 412 1.61 12.86 21.38
CA THR A 412 0.28 12.94 21.99
C THR A 412 -0.06 11.63 22.70
N VAL A 413 -0.75 11.73 23.84
CA VAL A 413 -1.31 10.55 24.51
C VAL A 413 -2.60 10.16 23.80
N ASP A 414 -2.73 8.90 23.41
CA ASP A 414 -3.98 8.35 22.89
C ASP A 414 -4.44 7.21 23.82
N PRO A 415 -5.57 7.38 24.54
CA PRO A 415 -6.04 6.41 25.51
C PRO A 415 -6.45 5.06 24.88
N ASN A 416 -6.68 5.00 23.57
CA ASN A 416 -7.01 3.75 22.87
C ASN A 416 -5.80 2.78 22.78
N TRP A 417 -4.60 3.25 23.14
CA TRP A 417 -3.38 2.45 23.22
C TRP A 417 -3.16 1.74 24.54
N ILE A 418 -4.09 1.87 25.49
CA ILE A 418 -4.10 1.02 26.66
C ILE A 418 -4.65 -0.35 26.27
N ILE A 419 -3.80 -1.37 26.39
CA ILE A 419 -4.08 -2.75 26.00
C ILE A 419 -4.27 -3.61 27.25
N ALA A 420 -5.41 -4.29 27.31
CA ALA A 420 -5.71 -5.26 28.34
C ALA A 420 -5.99 -6.62 27.68
N PHE A 421 -4.94 -7.41 27.46
CA PHE A 421 -5.10 -8.78 26.98
C PHE A 421 -5.71 -9.69 28.06
N PRO A 422 -6.51 -10.70 27.69
CA PRO A 422 -6.86 -11.83 28.55
C PRO A 422 -5.61 -12.57 29.06
N ASP A 423 -5.73 -13.25 30.19
CA ASP A 423 -4.61 -13.95 30.84
C ASP A 423 -3.99 -15.02 29.93
N GLU A 424 -4.81 -15.72 29.15
CA GLU A 424 -4.34 -16.75 28.22
C GLU A 424 -3.43 -16.17 27.13
N ILE A 425 -3.72 -14.95 26.66
CA ILE A 425 -2.87 -14.26 25.67
C ILE A 425 -1.59 -13.75 26.34
N ARG A 426 -1.66 -13.29 27.60
CA ARG A 426 -0.47 -12.86 28.34
C ARG A 426 0.51 -14.02 28.54
N GLU A 427 0.03 -15.20 28.91
CA GLU A 427 0.88 -16.39 29.06
C GLU A 427 1.62 -16.75 27.75
N VAL A 428 0.92 -16.64 26.60
CA VAL A 428 1.54 -16.85 25.28
C VAL A 428 2.60 -15.79 24.99
N LEU A 429 2.31 -14.51 25.25
CA LEU A 429 3.26 -13.42 25.05
C LEU A 429 4.50 -13.58 25.92
N ASP A 430 4.34 -13.98 27.17
CA ASP A 430 5.45 -14.24 28.09
C ASP A 430 6.29 -15.43 27.60
N GLY A 431 5.64 -16.48 27.10
CA GLY A 431 6.30 -17.64 26.49
C GLY A 431 7.18 -17.27 25.28
N ILE A 432 6.81 -16.24 24.53
CA ILE A 432 7.58 -15.70 23.39
C ILE A 432 8.64 -14.69 23.85
N ALA A 433 8.31 -13.83 24.82
CA ALA A 433 9.20 -12.78 25.29
C ALA A 433 10.47 -13.35 25.95
N VAL A 434 10.38 -14.45 26.68
CA VAL A 434 11.52 -15.08 27.36
C VAL A 434 12.64 -15.52 26.40
N PRO A 435 12.38 -16.33 25.36
CA PRO A 435 13.42 -16.69 24.39
C PRO A 435 13.92 -15.48 23.61
N VAL A 436 13.03 -14.59 23.17
CA VAL A 436 13.41 -13.41 22.39
C VAL A 436 14.29 -12.44 23.20
N ASP A 437 14.02 -12.25 24.49
CA ASP A 437 14.86 -11.44 25.38
C ASP A 437 16.27 -12.05 25.53
N ALA A 438 16.37 -13.37 25.68
CA ALA A 438 17.67 -14.04 25.73
C ALA A 438 18.48 -13.81 24.44
N LEU A 439 17.84 -13.92 23.28
CA LEU A 439 18.46 -13.67 21.98
C LEU A 439 18.87 -12.20 21.80
N ALA A 440 18.03 -11.26 22.25
CA ALA A 440 18.34 -9.82 22.22
C ALA A 440 19.53 -9.46 23.13
N ARG A 441 19.69 -10.15 24.27
CA ARG A 441 20.87 -10.01 25.13
C ARG A 441 22.12 -10.54 24.44
N LEU A 442 22.04 -11.70 23.76
CA LEU A 442 23.16 -12.21 22.95
C LEU A 442 23.58 -11.24 21.84
N GLN A 443 22.64 -10.55 21.18
CA GLN A 443 22.93 -9.56 20.15
C GLN A 443 23.89 -8.46 20.62
N GLN A 444 23.90 -8.11 21.91
CA GLN A 444 24.79 -7.08 22.46
C GLN A 444 26.28 -7.48 22.45
N HIS A 445 26.58 -8.76 22.25
CA HIS A 445 27.93 -9.32 22.32
C HIS A 445 28.42 -9.87 20.97
N THR A 446 27.75 -9.53 19.86
CA THR A 446 28.16 -9.95 18.53
C THR A 446 27.82 -8.91 17.47
N GLY A 447 28.65 -8.82 16.42
CA GLY A 447 28.37 -8.02 15.22
C GLY A 447 27.44 -8.73 14.22
N ALA A 448 27.21 -10.05 14.40
CA ALA A 448 26.25 -10.78 13.58
C ALA A 448 24.82 -10.46 14.03
N ILE A 449 23.89 -10.31 13.08
CA ILE A 449 22.48 -10.13 13.41
C ILE A 449 21.93 -11.45 13.93
N VAL A 450 21.59 -11.49 15.22
CA VAL A 450 20.88 -12.58 15.87
C VAL A 450 19.42 -12.51 15.45
N ARG A 451 18.94 -13.57 14.81
CA ARG A 451 17.56 -13.66 14.29
C ARG A 451 16.74 -14.60 15.15
N VAL A 452 15.45 -14.28 15.31
CA VAL A 452 14.52 -15.15 16.03
C VAL A 452 14.29 -16.41 15.19
N PRO A 453 14.56 -17.61 15.72
CA PRO A 453 14.25 -18.85 14.99
C PRO A 453 12.74 -19.11 15.02
N ASP A 454 12.29 -20.15 14.32
CA ASP A 454 10.93 -20.65 14.53
C ASP A 454 10.79 -21.15 15.97
N LEU A 455 10.02 -20.42 16.78
CA LEU A 455 9.83 -20.75 18.19
C LEU A 455 8.91 -21.97 18.38
N THR A 456 8.14 -22.37 17.35
CA THR A 456 7.32 -23.58 17.40
C THR A 456 8.17 -24.86 17.32
N GLU A 457 9.36 -24.78 16.71
CA GLU A 457 10.34 -25.86 16.63
C GLU A 457 11.43 -25.75 17.73
N THR A 458 11.40 -24.69 18.53
CA THR A 458 12.41 -24.42 19.56
C THR A 458 12.14 -25.21 20.84
N THR A 459 13.16 -25.91 21.33
CA THR A 459 13.08 -26.69 22.58
C THR A 459 13.42 -25.85 23.81
N PHE A 460 12.89 -26.24 24.98
CA PHE A 460 13.27 -25.63 26.26
C PHE A 460 14.78 -25.70 26.56
N ALA A 461 15.46 -26.75 26.08
CA ALA A 461 16.90 -26.91 26.25
C ALA A 461 17.69 -25.82 25.51
N GLN A 462 17.29 -25.51 24.27
CA GLN A 462 17.88 -24.42 23.48
C GLN A 462 17.64 -23.07 24.15
N VAL A 463 16.42 -22.78 24.61
CA VAL A 463 16.13 -21.52 25.33
C VAL A 463 16.97 -21.41 26.61
N ALA A 464 17.13 -22.51 27.35
CA ALA A 464 17.97 -22.53 28.54
C ALA A 464 19.46 -22.31 28.21
N GLU A 465 19.95 -22.82 27.08
CA GLU A 465 21.29 -22.55 26.56
C GLU A 465 21.48 -21.08 26.22
N TRP A 466 20.54 -20.46 25.50
CA TRP A 466 20.61 -19.04 25.14
C TRP A 466 20.65 -18.15 26.38
N ARG A 467 19.78 -18.41 27.36
CA ARG A 467 19.75 -17.68 28.64
C ARG A 467 21.06 -17.83 29.42
N ARG A 468 21.65 -19.03 29.41
CA ARG A 468 22.93 -19.30 30.07
C ARG A 468 24.06 -18.54 29.40
N ALA A 469 24.17 -18.62 28.08
CA ALA A 469 25.18 -17.90 27.30
C ALA A 469 25.06 -16.39 27.50
N ALA A 470 23.86 -15.83 27.42
CA ALA A 470 23.62 -14.41 27.70
C ALA A 470 24.03 -14.02 29.13
N THR A 471 23.76 -14.87 30.13
CA THR A 471 24.14 -14.62 31.52
C THR A 471 25.66 -14.61 31.70
N ILE A 472 26.37 -15.55 31.04
CA ILE A 472 27.83 -15.61 31.05
C ILE A 472 28.42 -14.35 30.40
N LEU A 473 27.89 -13.94 29.24
CA LEU A 473 28.38 -12.77 28.49
C LEU A 473 28.17 -11.44 29.22
N GLU A 474 27.16 -11.36 30.09
CA GLU A 474 26.97 -10.24 31.02
C GLU A 474 27.95 -10.23 32.21
N GLY A 475 28.92 -11.15 32.22
CA GLY A 475 29.91 -11.30 33.30
C GLY A 475 29.36 -11.97 34.56
N LYS A 476 28.15 -12.55 34.50
CA LYS A 476 27.55 -13.27 35.64
C LYS A 476 27.89 -14.74 35.56
N GLU A 477 27.94 -15.39 36.72
CA GLU A 477 28.10 -16.84 36.79
C GLU A 477 26.78 -17.53 36.45
N ALA A 478 26.84 -18.60 35.66
CA ALA A 478 25.68 -19.40 35.32
C ALA A 478 25.85 -20.84 35.80
N ILE A 479 24.80 -21.43 36.38
CA ILE A 479 24.82 -22.81 36.87
C ILE A 479 24.00 -23.68 35.91
N ALA A 480 24.54 -24.82 35.50
CA ALA A 480 23.80 -25.86 34.79
C ALA A 480 23.76 -27.15 35.61
N ALA A 481 22.64 -27.86 35.53
CA ALA A 481 22.51 -29.19 36.09
C ALA A 481 22.51 -30.24 34.97
N TYR A 482 22.99 -31.44 35.27
CA TYR A 482 22.92 -32.59 34.36
C TYR A 482 22.14 -33.76 34.98
N PRO A 483 21.50 -34.63 34.17
CA PRO A 483 20.60 -35.68 34.68
C PRO A 483 21.33 -36.78 35.47
N GLU A 484 20.59 -37.56 36.26
CA GLU A 484 21.16 -38.57 37.20
C GLU A 484 21.96 -39.68 36.54
N ALA A 485 21.52 -40.08 35.34
CA ALA A 485 22.17 -41.13 34.57
C ALA A 485 23.34 -40.61 33.71
N HIS A 486 23.74 -39.34 33.86
CA HIS A 486 24.77 -38.72 33.04
C HIS A 486 26.01 -38.40 33.87
N ALA A 487 27.16 -38.43 33.20
CA ALA A 487 28.46 -38.03 33.74
C ALA A 487 29.13 -37.05 32.76
N LEU A 488 30.08 -36.27 33.25
CA LEU A 488 30.84 -35.30 32.47
C LEU A 488 32.09 -35.98 31.93
N GLY A 489 32.17 -36.19 30.61
CA GLY A 489 33.40 -36.66 29.96
C GLY A 489 34.37 -35.51 29.76
N VAL A 490 35.53 -35.57 30.41
CA VAL A 490 36.59 -34.56 30.28
C VAL A 490 37.88 -35.22 29.82
N GLU A 491 38.49 -34.68 28.77
CA GLU A 491 39.84 -35.06 28.34
C GLU A 491 40.87 -34.33 29.21
N LEU A 492 41.70 -35.10 29.93
CA LEU A 492 42.80 -34.55 30.73
C LEU A 492 44.15 -34.94 30.12
N PRO A 493 45.17 -34.06 30.21
CA PRO A 493 46.47 -34.29 29.57
C PRO A 493 47.27 -35.45 30.16
N ALA A 494 46.88 -35.96 31.33
CA ALA A 494 47.48 -37.11 31.98
C ALA A 494 46.42 -37.92 32.74
N GLU A 495 46.70 -39.21 32.95
CA GLU A 495 45.86 -40.05 33.79
C GLU A 495 45.98 -39.60 35.26
N VAL A 496 44.84 -39.29 35.88
CA VAL A 496 44.76 -38.89 37.28
C VAL A 496 43.85 -39.81 38.09
N ASP A 497 44.27 -40.12 39.31
CA ASP A 497 43.49 -40.95 40.23
C ASP A 497 42.44 -40.14 41.00
N THR A 498 42.73 -38.88 41.29
CA THR A 498 41.86 -37.95 42.02
C THR A 498 42.04 -36.53 41.52
N ILE A 499 40.99 -35.70 41.59
CA ILE A 499 41.06 -34.28 41.26
C ILE A 499 41.14 -33.48 42.56
N SER A 500 42.30 -32.88 42.83
CA SER A 500 42.54 -32.10 44.04
C SER A 500 42.06 -30.65 43.85
N GLY A 501 40.77 -30.40 44.07
CA GLY A 501 40.17 -29.07 44.02
C GLY A 501 39.30 -28.81 42.77
N PRO A 502 38.83 -27.57 42.57
CA PRO A 502 37.96 -27.24 41.45
C PRO A 502 38.71 -27.33 40.12
N LEU A 503 38.13 -28.04 39.16
CA LEU A 503 38.65 -28.13 37.80
C LEU A 503 38.03 -27.01 36.95
N ALA A 504 38.87 -26.21 36.29
CA ALA A 504 38.44 -25.20 35.33
C ALA A 504 38.84 -25.63 33.92
N ILE A 505 37.87 -25.70 33.02
CA ILE A 505 38.09 -26.09 31.62
C ILE A 505 37.62 -24.95 30.73
N GLU A 506 38.49 -24.51 29.83
CA GLU A 506 38.10 -23.56 28.80
C GLU A 506 37.29 -24.29 27.72
N VAL A 507 36.08 -23.79 27.47
CA VAL A 507 35.13 -24.35 26.50
C VAL A 507 34.72 -23.27 25.51
N PRO A 508 34.52 -23.59 24.22
CA PRO A 508 34.00 -22.63 23.26
C PRO A 508 32.58 -22.22 23.65
N LEU A 509 32.30 -20.91 23.62
CA LEU A 509 30.97 -20.36 23.80
C LEU A 509 30.30 -20.21 22.44
N ASP A 510 29.97 -21.36 21.84
CA ASP A 510 29.18 -21.45 20.63
C ASP A 510 27.70 -21.57 21.00
N VAL A 511 26.84 -20.80 20.35
CA VAL A 511 25.38 -20.88 20.54
C VAL A 511 24.72 -21.16 19.20
N VAL A 512 23.83 -22.16 19.19
CA VAL A 512 23.00 -22.50 18.02
C VAL A 512 21.61 -21.88 18.17
N ILE A 513 21.20 -21.09 17.17
CA ILE A 513 19.95 -20.32 17.14
C ILE A 513 19.29 -20.59 15.78
N GLY A 514 18.36 -21.56 15.75
CA GLY A 514 17.82 -22.07 14.49
C GLY A 514 18.93 -22.58 13.58
N GLN A 515 19.09 -21.94 12.41
CA GLN A 515 20.15 -22.26 11.45
C GLN A 515 21.47 -21.49 11.70
N GLN A 516 21.48 -20.54 12.66
CA GLN A 516 22.67 -19.76 12.97
C GLN A 516 23.52 -20.47 14.01
N LYS A 517 24.82 -20.62 13.74
CA LYS A 517 25.82 -20.95 14.76
C LYS A 517 26.69 -19.72 14.98
N ILE A 518 26.66 -19.16 16.20
CA ILE A 518 27.37 -17.92 16.55
C ILE A 518 28.43 -18.23 17.58
N HIS A 519 29.66 -17.79 17.32
CA HIS A 519 30.79 -17.94 18.22
C HIS A 519 30.97 -16.66 19.07
N PHE A 520 30.95 -16.80 20.39
CA PHE A 520 31.11 -15.70 21.35
C PHE A 520 32.43 -15.76 22.13
N GLY A 521 33.43 -16.48 21.61
CA GLY A 521 34.72 -16.68 22.28
C GLY A 521 34.72 -17.92 23.17
N THR A 522 35.30 -17.83 24.36
CA THR A 522 35.44 -18.94 25.30
C THR A 522 34.84 -18.62 26.67
N ALA A 523 34.39 -19.66 27.35
CA ALA A 523 33.93 -19.61 28.73
C ALA A 523 34.71 -20.62 29.58
N LEU A 524 34.74 -20.42 30.89
CA LEU A 524 35.28 -21.39 31.84
C LEU A 524 34.14 -22.22 32.41
N MET A 525 34.24 -23.54 32.26
CA MET A 525 33.43 -24.53 32.95
C MET A 525 34.15 -24.97 34.23
N TRP A 526 33.56 -24.69 35.37
CA TRP A 526 34.01 -25.05 36.69
C TRP A 526 33.29 -26.31 37.18
N ILE A 527 34.07 -27.35 37.45
CA ILE A 527 33.61 -28.60 38.06
C ILE A 527 34.15 -28.64 39.49
N GLU A 528 33.26 -28.41 40.44
CA GLU A 528 33.57 -28.39 41.87
C GLU A 528 33.35 -29.80 42.47
N ASP A 529 34.26 -30.22 43.36
CA ASP A 529 34.20 -31.51 44.06
C ASP A 529 34.05 -32.72 43.13
N ALA A 530 34.78 -32.72 42.00
CA ALA A 530 34.69 -33.75 40.98
C ALA A 530 35.12 -35.13 41.50
N THR A 531 34.28 -36.14 41.30
CA THR A 531 34.58 -37.55 41.58
C THR A 531 34.69 -38.31 40.26
N ILE A 532 35.79 -39.03 40.05
CA ILE A 532 36.00 -39.86 38.86
C ILE A 532 35.19 -41.14 39.02
N LEU A 533 34.26 -41.38 38.10
CA LEU A 533 33.47 -42.61 38.02
C LEU A 533 34.19 -43.68 37.21
N GLU A 534 34.75 -43.28 36.06
CA GLU A 534 35.39 -44.20 35.12
C GLU A 534 36.43 -43.48 34.26
N ARG A 535 37.40 -44.24 33.74
CA ARG A 535 38.41 -43.80 32.78
C ARG A 535 38.30 -44.69 31.54
N ARG A 536 38.17 -44.10 30.36
CA ARG A 536 38.14 -44.85 29.10
C ARG A 536 38.93 -44.12 28.03
N GLU A 537 39.59 -44.88 27.19
CA GLU A 537 40.17 -44.36 25.95
C GLU A 537 39.09 -44.34 24.87
N VAL A 538 38.85 -43.17 24.28
CA VAL A 538 37.87 -42.96 23.21
C VAL A 538 38.62 -42.31 22.05
N GLU A 539 38.66 -43.01 20.90
CA GLU A 539 39.34 -42.53 19.69
C GLU A 539 40.81 -42.10 19.92
N GLY A 540 41.54 -42.83 20.77
CA GLY A 540 42.94 -42.56 21.11
C GLY A 540 43.14 -41.42 22.11
N ARG A 541 42.07 -40.96 22.77
CA ARG A 541 42.09 -39.90 23.78
C ARG A 541 41.62 -40.44 25.12
N LEU A 542 42.34 -40.10 26.18
CA LEU A 542 41.98 -40.52 27.54
C LEU A 542 40.90 -39.60 28.10
N VAL A 543 39.70 -40.15 28.33
CA VAL A 543 38.54 -39.41 28.86
C VAL A 543 38.23 -39.88 30.28
N HIS A 544 38.15 -38.93 31.21
CA HIS A 544 37.72 -39.11 32.58
C HIS A 544 36.24 -38.77 32.69
N TRP A 545 35.42 -39.73 33.10
CA TRP A 545 33.99 -39.52 33.35
C TRP A 545 33.80 -39.10 34.80
N LEU A 546 33.36 -37.86 35.00
CA LEU A 546 33.26 -37.20 36.29
C LEU A 546 31.80 -37.04 36.73
N THR A 547 31.57 -37.02 38.04
CA THR A 547 30.33 -36.55 38.65
C THR A 547 30.62 -35.53 39.74
N THR A 548 29.61 -34.76 40.13
CA THR A 548 29.65 -33.76 41.21
C THR A 548 28.53 -34.05 42.20
N PRO A 549 28.70 -33.78 43.51
CA PRO A 549 27.73 -34.16 44.54
C PRO A 549 26.30 -33.70 44.27
N ASN A 550 26.16 -32.52 43.66
CA ASN A 550 24.87 -31.90 43.35
C ASN A 550 24.50 -31.96 41.87
N ARG A 551 25.29 -32.66 41.03
CA ARG A 551 25.15 -32.71 39.57
C ARG A 551 25.02 -31.34 38.92
N ARG A 552 25.81 -30.39 39.41
CA ARG A 552 25.87 -29.00 38.95
C ARG A 552 27.27 -28.66 38.49
N ILE A 553 27.34 -27.79 37.51
CA ILE A 553 28.55 -27.15 36.99
C ILE A 553 28.32 -25.65 36.88
N ARG A 554 29.38 -24.88 37.10
CA ARG A 554 29.35 -23.42 37.06
C ARG A 554 30.09 -22.93 35.82
N PHE A 555 29.57 -21.90 35.17
CA PHE A 555 30.17 -21.26 34.01
C PHE A 555 30.44 -19.79 34.29
N SER A 556 31.56 -19.28 33.80
CA SER A 556 31.90 -17.84 33.87
C SER A 556 32.75 -17.43 32.66
N LEU A 557 32.90 -16.12 32.44
CA LEU A 557 33.95 -15.63 31.54
C LEU A 557 35.34 -15.84 32.15
N PRO A 558 36.40 -15.96 31.34
CA PRO A 558 37.79 -15.85 31.80
C PRO A 558 38.03 -14.49 32.46
N LYS A 559 38.78 -14.45 33.58
CA LYS A 559 38.98 -13.23 34.38
C LYS A 559 39.71 -12.09 33.64
N ASP A 560 40.36 -12.38 32.52
CA ASP A 560 41.11 -11.39 31.74
C ASP A 560 40.22 -10.55 30.78
N HIS A 561 38.94 -10.86 30.64
CA HIS A 561 38.01 -10.12 29.77
C HIS A 561 37.24 -8.96 30.42
N LEU A 562 37.46 -8.67 31.71
CA LEU A 562 36.86 -7.49 32.36
C LEU A 562 37.56 -6.16 32.02
N GLY A 563 38.61 -6.19 31.18
CA GLY A 563 39.48 -5.03 30.90
C GLY A 563 39.35 -4.35 29.54
N ASP A 564 38.67 -4.93 28.54
CA ASP A 564 38.89 -4.52 27.13
C ASP A 564 37.63 -4.15 26.32
N THR A 565 36.57 -3.68 26.99
CA THR A 565 35.47 -2.95 26.33
C THR A 565 35.50 -1.47 26.71
N ALA A 566 36.58 -0.79 26.33
CA ALA A 566 36.66 0.66 26.18
C ALA A 566 37.65 0.98 25.05
N GLY A 567 37.14 0.88 23.81
CA GLY A 567 37.82 1.27 22.58
C GLY A 567 36.79 1.58 21.50
#